data_AF-A0A536XEQ6-F1
#
_entry.id   AF-A0A536XEQ6-F1
#
_cell.length_a   1.000
_cell.length_b   1.000
_cell.length_c   1.000
_cell.angle_alpha   90.00
_cell.angle_beta   90.00
_cell.angle_gamma   90.00
#
_symmetry.space_group_name_H-M   'P 1'
#
loop_
_entity.id
_entity.type
_entity.pdbx_description
1 polymer ?
#
loop_
_entity_poly.entity_id
_entity_poly.type
_entity_poly.pdbx_seq_one_letter_code
_entity_poly.pdbx_strand_id
1 'polypeptide(L)'
;MKAGFEGGRKLSGRSRSRIRTSLITLCAALLAGIAWVSYGGGGQGSITYTGKSGPVIMAVKNVYLVRGPDMAAGKVVRRLIFSTADLASKLKACQAMTCSDADLREGLAVDLDAGPRLNYWFVADNQKLQFSGTSPPTALRLTTDNPQRLTGQLAMDDSTRGGPKTELQFDVAMTKEFTRWR
;
A
#
# COMPACT_ATOMS: atom_id res chain seq x y z
N MET A 1 77.61 0.00 7.70
CA MET A 1 76.82 0.09 6.46
C MET A 1 77.69 -0.33 5.28
N LYS A 2 77.46 -1.54 4.73
CA LYS A 2 77.81 -1.91 3.35
C LYS A 2 77.22 -3.29 3.05
N ALA A 3 76.55 -3.38 1.92
CA ALA A 3 75.87 -4.55 1.38
C ALA A 3 76.86 -5.58 0.77
N GLY A 4 76.41 -6.83 0.62
CA GLY A 4 76.98 -7.85 -0.27
C GLY A 4 75.93 -8.95 -0.49
N PHE A 5 75.28 -9.02 -1.66
CA PHE A 5 75.67 -9.75 -2.89
C PHE A 5 75.74 -11.28 -2.66
N GLU A 6 74.67 -12.04 -2.96
CA GLU A 6 74.32 -12.64 -4.26
C GLU A 6 75.15 -13.90 -4.59
N GLY A 7 74.47 -15.05 -4.76
CA GLY A 7 75.08 -16.27 -5.31
C GLY A 7 74.27 -17.54 -5.06
N GLY A 8 73.63 -18.08 -6.11
CA GLY A 8 73.01 -19.41 -6.05
C GLY A 8 72.30 -19.82 -7.34
N ARG A 9 72.98 -20.66 -8.14
CA ARG A 9 72.68 -21.05 -9.53
C ARG A 9 71.37 -21.83 -9.75
N LYS A 10 70.84 -21.67 -10.98
CA LYS A 10 69.92 -22.56 -11.70
C LYS A 10 70.31 -24.05 -11.59
N LEU A 11 69.32 -24.94 -11.58
CA LEU A 11 69.06 -25.90 -12.68
C LEU A 11 67.85 -26.81 -12.41
N SER A 12 67.07 -26.98 -13.48
CA SER A 12 66.44 -28.23 -13.93
C SER A 12 65.35 -28.90 -13.07
N GLY A 13 64.10 -28.76 -13.52
CA GLY A 13 62.96 -29.56 -13.06
C GLY A 13 61.83 -29.53 -14.08
N ARG A 14 61.99 -30.33 -15.14
CA ARG A 14 61.06 -30.49 -16.26
C ARG A 14 59.77 -31.20 -15.80
N SER A 15 58.65 -30.76 -16.37
CA SER A 15 57.44 -31.56 -16.62
C SER A 15 56.51 -31.88 -15.43
N ARG A 16 55.36 -31.22 -15.40
CA ARG A 16 54.09 -31.82 -15.86
C ARG A 16 53.02 -30.74 -15.94
N SER A 17 52.67 -30.39 -17.18
CA SER A 17 51.46 -29.67 -17.53
C SER A 17 50.24 -30.34 -16.88
N ARG A 18 49.54 -29.60 -16.02
CA ARG A 18 48.12 -29.85 -15.76
C ARG A 18 47.39 -28.53 -15.91
N ILE A 19 46.92 -28.34 -17.14
CA ILE A 19 45.79 -27.49 -17.50
C ILE A 19 44.70 -27.73 -16.45
N ARG A 20 44.41 -26.73 -15.62
CA ARG A 20 43.21 -26.72 -14.78
C ARG A 20 42.31 -25.61 -15.28
N THR A 21 41.30 -26.10 -15.97
CA THR A 21 40.11 -25.51 -16.53
C THR A 21 39.54 -24.37 -15.68
N SER A 22 39.27 -23.27 -16.38
CA SER A 22 38.42 -22.14 -16.00
C SER A 22 37.08 -22.57 -15.42
N LEU A 23 36.54 -21.78 -14.49
CA LEU A 23 35.12 -21.51 -14.33
C LEU A 23 34.97 -20.26 -13.44
N ILE A 24 34.82 -19.10 -14.09
CA ILE A 24 34.42 -17.85 -13.45
C ILE A 24 32.90 -17.92 -13.31
N THR A 25 32.43 -18.12 -12.09
CA THR A 25 31.00 -18.17 -11.76
C THR A 25 30.40 -16.77 -11.87
N LEU A 26 29.58 -16.58 -12.90
CA LEU A 26 28.72 -15.42 -13.12
C LEU A 26 27.66 -15.37 -12.00
N CYS A 27 27.76 -14.42 -11.06
CA CYS A 27 26.67 -14.11 -10.13
C CYS A 27 25.56 -13.38 -10.89
N ALA A 28 24.62 -14.14 -11.45
CA ALA A 28 23.34 -13.60 -11.88
C ALA A 28 22.54 -13.20 -10.64
N ALA A 29 22.41 -11.89 -10.38
CA ALA A 29 21.47 -11.37 -9.41
C ALA A 29 20.04 -11.69 -9.89
N LEU A 30 19.44 -12.73 -9.32
CA LEU A 30 17.99 -12.92 -9.40
C LEU A 30 17.32 -11.73 -8.71
N LEU A 31 16.73 -10.84 -9.50
CA LEU A 31 15.63 -9.99 -9.04
C LEU A 31 14.44 -10.90 -8.78
N ALA A 32 14.37 -11.45 -7.56
CA ALA A 32 13.20 -12.13 -7.04
C ALA A 32 12.03 -11.14 -7.03
N GLY A 33 10.92 -11.58 -7.63
CA GLY A 33 9.84 -10.71 -8.08
C GLY A 33 8.88 -10.22 -7.02
N ILE A 34 7.89 -9.49 -7.51
CA ILE A 34 6.60 -9.37 -6.84
C ILE A 34 5.51 -9.54 -7.89
N ALA A 35 5.25 -10.80 -8.25
CA ALA A 35 4.00 -11.14 -8.90
C ALA A 35 2.91 -11.14 -7.82
N TRP A 36 2.22 -10.01 -7.64
CA TRP A 36 0.99 -9.97 -6.85
C TRP A 36 -0.17 -10.48 -7.73
N VAL A 37 -0.49 -11.76 -7.60
CA VAL A 37 -1.72 -12.40 -8.10
C VAL A 37 -2.13 -13.33 -6.96
N SER A 38 -3.32 -13.30 -6.35
CA SER A 38 -4.67 -13.01 -6.83
C SER A 38 -5.49 -12.36 -5.70
N TYR A 39 -6.34 -11.37 -6.00
CA TYR A 39 -7.27 -10.83 -5.02
C TYR A 39 -8.57 -11.63 -4.93
N GLY A 40 -8.68 -12.48 -3.92
CA GLY A 40 -9.95 -13.01 -3.46
C GLY A 40 -10.61 -11.99 -2.52
N GLY A 41 -11.45 -11.11 -3.07
CA GLY A 41 -12.38 -10.22 -2.35
C GLY A 41 -11.85 -9.63 -1.04
N GLY A 42 -10.98 -8.62 -1.12
CA GLY A 42 -10.38 -7.99 0.05
C GLY A 42 -9.29 -6.99 -0.31
N GLY A 43 -8.71 -6.33 0.68
CA GLY A 43 -7.54 -5.47 0.48
C GLY A 43 -6.43 -5.78 1.45
N GLN A 44 -5.21 -5.43 1.03
CA GLN A 44 -3.98 -5.72 1.73
C GLN A 44 -3.08 -4.48 1.73
N GLY A 45 -2.13 -4.47 2.66
CA GLY A 45 -1.17 -3.40 2.82
C GLY A 45 -1.31 -2.70 4.16
N SER A 46 -0.70 -1.53 4.28
CA SER A 46 -0.62 -0.81 5.55
C SER A 46 -0.90 0.67 5.42
N ILE A 47 -1.38 1.22 6.52
CA ILE A 47 -1.45 2.65 6.76
C ILE A 47 -0.51 2.95 7.92
N THR A 48 0.42 3.87 7.71
CA THR A 48 1.37 4.33 8.73
C THR A 48 1.11 5.78 9.07
N TYR A 49 1.26 6.12 10.34
CA TYR A 49 1.09 7.48 10.84
C TYR A 49 2.11 7.75 11.94
N THR A 50 2.83 8.86 11.87
CA THR A 50 3.78 9.25 12.92
C THR A 50 3.15 10.31 13.80
N GLY A 51 2.65 9.88 14.97
CA GLY A 51 2.08 10.78 15.97
C GLY A 51 3.11 11.23 16.99
N LYS A 52 2.71 12.16 17.87
CA LYS A 52 3.54 12.62 18.99
C LYS A 52 3.96 11.47 19.92
N SER A 53 3.10 10.46 20.07
CA SER A 53 3.32 9.29 20.93
C SER A 53 4.11 8.17 20.24
N GLY A 54 4.55 8.37 18.99
CA GLY A 54 5.27 7.36 18.20
C GLY A 54 4.52 6.93 16.93
N PRO A 55 5.12 6.00 16.16
CA PRO A 55 4.51 5.48 14.94
C PRO A 55 3.33 4.56 15.25
N VAL A 56 2.26 4.73 14.49
CA VAL A 56 1.09 3.85 14.43
C VAL A 56 1.13 3.15 13.08
N ILE A 57 1.05 1.83 13.08
CA ILE A 57 1.02 1.01 11.87
C ILE A 57 -0.24 0.15 11.93
N MET A 58 -1.11 0.33 10.93
CA MET A 58 -2.37 -0.42 10.81
C MET A 58 -2.31 -1.31 9.57
N ALA A 59 -2.43 -2.62 9.78
CA ALA A 59 -2.60 -3.58 8.70
C ALA A 59 -4.06 -3.60 8.27
N VAL A 60 -4.33 -3.24 7.02
CA VAL A 60 -5.68 -3.29 6.46
C VAL A 60 -6.07 -4.74 6.22
N LYS A 61 -7.27 -5.12 6.66
CA LYS A 61 -7.82 -6.48 6.49
C LYS A 61 -9.07 -6.48 5.63
N ASN A 62 -9.84 -5.40 5.68
CA ASN A 62 -11.13 -5.30 5.02
C ASN A 62 -11.18 -4.05 4.15
N VAL A 63 -11.81 -4.18 2.98
CA VAL A 63 -12.09 -3.06 2.08
C VAL A 63 -13.53 -3.16 1.63
N TYR A 64 -14.21 -2.02 1.69
CA TYR A 64 -15.59 -1.89 1.25
C TYR A 64 -15.70 -0.78 0.21
N LEU A 65 -16.55 -1.00 -0.77
CA LEU A 65 -16.92 -0.02 -1.77
C LEU A 65 -18.38 0.33 -1.55
N VAL A 66 -18.67 1.60 -1.28
CA VAL A 66 -20.03 2.08 -1.19
C VAL A 66 -20.26 3.22 -2.17
N ARG A 67 -21.52 3.42 -2.56
CA ARG A 67 -21.96 4.50 -3.43
C ARG A 67 -23.13 5.23 -2.78
N GLY A 68 -23.15 6.55 -2.84
CA GLY A 68 -24.27 7.31 -2.31
C GLY A 68 -24.10 8.81 -2.49
N PRO A 69 -25.16 9.60 -2.24
CA PRO A 69 -25.07 11.05 -2.24
C PRO A 69 -24.14 11.52 -1.10
N ASP A 70 -23.26 12.48 -1.39
CA ASP A 70 -22.40 13.15 -0.41
C ASP A 70 -23.02 14.47 0.12
N MET A 71 -22.44 15.03 1.20
CA MET A 71 -22.72 16.35 1.78
C MET A 71 -22.83 17.45 0.74
N ALA A 72 -21.94 17.41 -0.27
CA ALA A 72 -21.85 18.44 -1.28
C ALA A 72 -22.97 18.30 -2.33
N ALA A 73 -24.08 18.99 -2.09
CA ALA A 73 -25.17 19.22 -3.04
C ALA A 73 -25.78 17.94 -3.68
N GLY A 74 -25.69 16.78 -3.01
CA GLY A 74 -26.29 15.54 -3.49
C GLY A 74 -25.54 14.86 -4.63
N LYS A 75 -24.27 15.23 -4.89
CA LYS A 75 -23.43 14.49 -5.83
C LYS A 75 -23.26 13.06 -5.34
N VAL A 76 -23.53 12.10 -6.22
CA VAL A 76 -23.29 10.69 -5.92
C VAL A 76 -21.81 10.41 -6.06
N VAL A 77 -21.20 9.94 -4.97
CA VAL A 77 -19.78 9.58 -4.92
C VAL A 77 -19.62 8.10 -4.61
N ARG A 78 -18.51 7.53 -5.06
CA ARG A 78 -18.01 6.25 -4.54
C ARG A 78 -17.03 6.52 -3.40
N ARG A 79 -17.16 5.72 -2.35
CA ARG A 79 -16.26 5.73 -1.19
C ARG A 79 -15.63 4.35 -1.02
N LEU A 80 -14.30 4.33 -0.92
CA LEU A 80 -13.54 3.18 -0.45
C LEU A 80 -13.34 3.30 1.06
N ILE A 81 -13.62 2.24 1.81
CA ILE A 81 -13.41 2.18 3.26
C ILE A 81 -12.45 1.05 3.55
N PHE A 82 -11.23 1.39 3.93
CA PHE A 82 -10.19 0.46 4.36
C PHE A 82 -10.22 0.37 5.88
N SER A 83 -10.34 -0.84 6.43
CA SER A 83 -10.45 -1.04 7.87
C SER A 83 -9.61 -2.20 8.38
N THR A 84 -9.15 -2.06 9.62
CA THR A 84 -8.53 -3.15 10.38
C THR A 84 -9.55 -4.14 10.94
N ALA A 85 -10.82 -3.72 11.09
CA ALA A 85 -11.93 -4.51 11.61
C ALA A 85 -12.97 -4.83 10.52
N ASP A 86 -13.79 -5.86 10.74
CA ASP A 86 -14.90 -6.17 9.82
C ASP A 86 -16.10 -5.26 10.10
N LEU A 87 -16.51 -4.51 9.08
CA LEU A 87 -17.63 -3.57 9.10
C LEU A 87 -18.83 -4.06 8.29
N ALA A 88 -18.80 -5.28 7.72
CA ALA A 88 -19.80 -5.73 6.76
C ALA A 88 -21.23 -5.70 7.33
N SER A 89 -21.43 -6.16 8.57
CA SER A 89 -22.75 -6.13 9.24
C SER A 89 -23.23 -4.71 9.52
N LYS A 90 -22.32 -3.82 9.92
CA LYS A 90 -22.60 -2.40 10.18
C LYS A 90 -22.99 -1.67 8.91
N LEU A 91 -22.26 -1.88 7.82
CA LEU A 91 -22.57 -1.34 6.50
C LEU A 91 -23.92 -1.86 5.97
N LYS A 92 -24.22 -3.14 6.17
CA LYS A 92 -25.53 -3.72 5.82
C LYS A 92 -26.67 -3.07 6.59
N ALA A 93 -26.48 -2.79 7.89
CA ALA A 93 -27.48 -2.13 8.73
C ALA A 93 -27.58 -0.60 8.50
N CYS A 94 -26.49 0.03 8.02
CA CYS A 94 -26.42 1.46 7.79
C CYS A 94 -27.47 1.93 6.76
N GLN A 95 -28.25 2.96 7.06
CA GLN A 95 -29.38 3.34 6.21
C GLN A 95 -29.11 4.53 5.26
N ALA A 96 -27.98 5.20 5.43
CA ALA A 96 -27.65 6.44 4.73
C ALA A 96 -26.13 6.56 4.56
N MET A 97 -25.68 7.31 3.55
CA MET A 97 -24.24 7.43 3.26
C MET A 97 -23.42 7.91 4.49
N THR A 98 -23.99 8.79 5.31
CA THR A 98 -23.40 9.29 6.57
C THR A 98 -22.96 8.25 7.57
N CYS A 99 -23.60 7.08 7.65
CA CYS A 99 -23.21 6.06 8.61
C CYS A 99 -22.19 5.05 8.07
N SER A 100 -21.80 5.18 6.79
CA SER A 100 -20.95 4.18 6.13
C SER A 100 -19.57 4.04 6.79
N ASP A 101 -19.05 5.12 7.38
CA ASP A 101 -17.77 5.17 8.09
C ASP A 101 -17.92 5.50 9.59
N ALA A 102 -19.14 5.57 10.13
CA ALA A 102 -19.37 5.93 11.54
C ALA A 102 -18.75 4.92 12.53
N ASP A 103 -18.75 3.64 12.16
CA ASP A 103 -18.13 2.56 12.94
C ASP A 103 -16.65 2.33 12.56
N LEU A 104 -16.06 3.13 11.67
CA LEU A 104 -14.64 3.04 11.33
C LEU A 104 -13.81 3.58 12.50
N ARG A 105 -13.22 2.66 13.29
CA ARG A 105 -12.39 3.03 14.45
C ARG A 105 -10.91 3.20 14.12
N GLU A 106 -10.47 2.43 13.14
CA GLU A 106 -9.09 2.38 12.65
C GLU A 106 -9.10 2.07 11.16
N GLY A 107 -8.50 2.95 10.37
CA GLY A 107 -8.46 2.81 8.92
C GLY A 107 -8.54 4.14 8.17
N LEU A 108 -9.09 4.07 6.96
CA LEU A 108 -9.14 5.17 6.01
C LEU A 108 -10.41 5.09 5.16
N ALA A 109 -11.14 6.19 5.06
CA ALA A 109 -12.19 6.40 4.07
C ALA A 109 -11.68 7.33 2.96
N VAL A 110 -11.97 7.02 1.69
CA VAL A 110 -11.54 7.80 0.53
C VAL A 110 -12.71 7.99 -0.44
N ASP A 111 -13.06 9.23 -0.73
CA ASP A 111 -14.06 9.59 -1.72
C ASP A 111 -13.41 9.84 -3.09
N LEU A 112 -13.92 9.17 -4.12
CA LEU A 112 -13.31 9.13 -5.46
C LEU A 112 -13.86 10.20 -6.40
N ASP A 113 -15.16 10.48 -6.31
CA ASP A 113 -15.89 11.29 -7.30
C ASP A 113 -16.42 12.61 -6.71
N ALA A 114 -15.87 13.04 -5.56
CA ALA A 114 -16.28 14.25 -4.86
C ALA A 114 -15.74 15.55 -5.51
N GLY A 115 -14.73 15.46 -6.37
CA GLY A 115 -14.08 16.60 -7.01
C GLY A 115 -12.80 16.22 -7.78
N PRO A 116 -11.93 17.19 -8.11
CA PRO A 116 -10.69 16.95 -8.87
C PRO A 116 -9.60 16.24 -8.06
N ARG A 117 -9.81 16.03 -6.76
CA ARG A 117 -8.89 15.39 -5.82
C ARG A 117 -9.64 14.33 -5.02
N LEU A 118 -8.89 13.36 -4.52
CA LEU A 118 -9.41 12.36 -3.60
C LEU A 118 -9.51 13.00 -2.22
N ASN A 119 -10.72 13.08 -1.67
CA ASN A 119 -10.90 13.46 -0.27
C ASN A 119 -10.72 12.21 0.58
N TYR A 120 -10.03 12.33 1.70
CA TYR A 120 -9.89 11.19 2.61
C TYR A 120 -10.01 11.61 4.08
N TRP A 121 -10.43 10.64 4.88
CA TRP A 121 -10.48 10.73 6.33
C TRP A 121 -9.81 9.49 6.92
N PHE A 122 -8.74 9.73 7.66
CA PHE A 122 -7.97 8.73 8.37
C PHE A 122 -8.35 8.75 9.86
N VAL A 123 -8.42 7.56 10.44
CA VAL A 123 -8.68 7.37 11.87
C VAL A 123 -7.79 6.27 12.44
N ALA A 124 -7.34 6.46 13.67
CA ALA A 124 -6.56 5.50 14.43
C ALA A 124 -6.78 5.69 15.95
N ASP A 125 -6.27 4.75 16.76
CA ASP A 125 -6.45 4.72 18.22
C ASP A 125 -7.93 4.91 18.61
N ASN A 126 -8.80 4.08 18.04
CA ASN A 126 -10.24 4.13 18.28
C ASN A 126 -10.86 5.52 18.07
N GLN A 127 -10.53 6.17 16.96
CA GLN A 127 -10.92 7.55 16.58
C GLN A 127 -10.35 8.69 17.45
N LYS A 128 -9.45 8.41 18.40
CA LYS A 128 -8.77 9.49 19.16
C LYS A 128 -7.77 10.26 18.30
N LEU A 129 -7.27 9.60 17.25
CA LEU A 129 -6.42 10.21 16.24
C LEU A 129 -7.19 10.28 14.92
N GLN A 130 -7.30 11.48 14.36
CA GLN A 130 -7.99 11.71 13.10
C GLN A 130 -7.19 12.68 12.23
N PHE A 131 -7.22 12.44 10.93
CA PHE A 131 -6.62 13.34 9.95
C PHE A 131 -7.48 13.35 8.69
N SER A 132 -7.86 14.54 8.23
CA SER A 132 -8.54 14.73 6.95
C SER A 132 -7.61 15.43 5.98
N GLY A 133 -7.63 15.00 4.73
CA GLY A 133 -6.78 15.58 3.71
C GLY A 133 -7.32 15.37 2.32
N THR A 134 -6.55 15.87 1.35
CA THR A 134 -6.80 15.58 -0.06
C THR A 134 -5.54 15.12 -0.75
N SER A 135 -5.70 14.14 -1.63
CA SER A 135 -4.61 13.53 -2.40
C SER A 135 -4.81 13.79 -3.91
N PRO A 136 -3.74 13.94 -4.70
CA PRO A 136 -3.88 13.99 -6.15
C PRO A 136 -4.52 12.69 -6.67
N PRO A 137 -5.27 12.74 -7.79
CA PRO A 137 -5.91 11.54 -8.34
C PRO A 137 -4.90 10.44 -8.70
N THR A 138 -3.64 10.79 -8.99
CA THR A 138 -2.55 9.86 -9.30
C THR A 138 -2.15 8.94 -8.14
N ALA A 139 -2.58 9.24 -6.92
CA ALA A 139 -2.42 8.35 -5.77
C ALA A 139 -3.24 7.06 -5.90
N LEU A 140 -4.33 7.09 -6.66
CA LEU A 140 -5.17 5.94 -6.94
C LEU A 140 -4.90 5.44 -8.36
N ARG A 141 -4.53 4.17 -8.48
CA ARG A 141 -4.31 3.50 -9.76
C ARG A 141 -5.27 2.33 -9.87
N LEU A 142 -6.30 2.48 -10.70
CA LEU A 142 -7.29 1.44 -10.92
C LEU A 142 -6.90 0.59 -12.14
N THR A 143 -6.96 -0.73 -11.97
CA THR A 143 -6.90 -1.70 -13.06
C THR A 143 -8.28 -2.15 -13.50
N THR A 144 -9.27 -2.09 -12.59
CA THR A 144 -10.69 -2.23 -12.89
C THR A 144 -11.43 -1.06 -12.27
N ASP A 145 -12.17 -0.33 -13.10
CA ASP A 145 -13.02 0.79 -12.69
C ASP A 145 -14.40 0.64 -13.33
N ASN A 146 -15.35 0.07 -12.58
CA ASN A 146 -16.74 0.02 -13.00
C ASN A 146 -17.70 0.23 -11.81
N PRO A 147 -19.00 0.44 -12.06
CA PRO A 147 -19.95 0.72 -10.98
C PRO A 147 -20.10 -0.38 -9.92
N GLN A 148 -19.75 -1.63 -10.24
CA GLN A 148 -19.97 -2.79 -9.37
C GLN A 148 -18.68 -3.33 -8.74
N ARG A 149 -17.50 -2.89 -9.19
CA ARG A 149 -16.23 -3.42 -8.71
C ARG A 149 -15.09 -2.45 -8.98
N LEU A 150 -14.21 -2.28 -8.00
CA LEU A 150 -12.95 -1.57 -8.14
C LEU A 150 -11.79 -2.49 -7.78
N THR A 151 -10.76 -2.46 -8.62
CA THR A 151 -9.48 -3.14 -8.35
C THR A 151 -8.37 -2.15 -8.61
N GLY A 152 -7.40 -2.08 -7.69
CA GLY A 152 -6.31 -1.13 -7.85
C GLY A 152 -5.37 -1.02 -6.66
N GLN A 153 -4.61 0.07 -6.68
CA GLN A 153 -3.65 0.45 -5.66
C GLN A 153 -3.91 1.89 -5.21
N LEU A 154 -3.83 2.11 -3.89
CA LEU A 154 -3.83 3.43 -3.28
C LEU A 154 -2.48 3.67 -2.60
N ALA A 155 -1.72 4.62 -3.11
CA ALA A 155 -0.43 5.03 -2.59
C ALA A 155 -0.44 6.54 -2.30
N MET A 156 -0.35 6.91 -1.02
CA MET A 156 -0.37 8.29 -0.55
C MET A 156 0.75 8.49 0.46
N ASP A 157 1.36 9.68 0.50
CA ASP A 157 2.34 10.04 1.52
C ASP A 157 2.11 11.48 1.98
N ASP A 158 1.32 11.64 3.04
CA ASP A 158 1.06 12.93 3.68
C ASP A 158 1.85 13.10 4.98
N SER A 159 2.88 12.28 5.21
CA SER A 159 3.70 12.30 6.43
C SER A 159 4.34 13.67 6.68
N THR A 160 4.75 14.38 5.63
CA THR A 160 5.34 15.73 5.71
C THR A 160 4.35 16.79 6.20
N ARG A 161 3.04 16.51 6.12
CA ARG A 161 1.95 17.38 6.58
C ARG A 161 1.33 16.88 7.88
N GLY A 162 1.97 15.92 8.54
CA GLY A 162 1.45 15.27 9.74
C GLY A 162 0.27 14.33 9.48
N GLY A 163 0.10 13.89 8.22
CA GLY A 163 -0.93 12.94 7.80
C GLY A 163 -0.41 11.51 7.62
N PRO A 164 -1.27 10.58 7.17
CA PRO A 164 -0.90 9.20 6.98
C PRO A 164 -0.06 8.97 5.71
N LYS A 165 0.68 7.88 5.70
CA LYS A 165 1.23 7.25 4.50
C LYS A 165 0.52 5.92 4.28
N THR A 166 0.11 5.65 3.05
CA THR A 166 -0.64 4.46 2.67
C THR A 166 0.03 3.73 1.53
N GLU A 167 0.12 2.42 1.62
CA GLU A 167 0.48 1.54 0.52
C GLU A 167 -0.49 0.37 0.55
N LEU A 168 -1.58 0.52 -0.21
CA LEU A 168 -2.72 -0.38 -0.18
C LEU A 168 -2.99 -0.90 -1.58
N GLN A 169 -3.38 -2.15 -1.67
CA GLN A 169 -3.88 -2.74 -2.89
C GLN A 169 -5.19 -3.47 -2.56
N PHE A 170 -6.12 -3.49 -3.50
CA PHE A 170 -7.47 -3.97 -3.22
C PHE A 170 -8.16 -4.48 -4.48
N ASP A 171 -9.13 -5.35 -4.23
CA ASP A 171 -10.16 -5.76 -5.18
C ASP A 171 -11.46 -5.93 -4.41
N VAL A 172 -12.44 -5.08 -4.72
CA VAL A 172 -13.65 -4.96 -3.94
C VAL A 172 -14.86 -4.79 -4.86
N ALA A 173 -15.86 -5.63 -4.63
CA ALA A 173 -17.19 -5.45 -5.22
C ALA A 173 -17.98 -4.38 -4.45
N MET A 174 -18.95 -3.78 -5.12
CA MET A 174 -19.89 -2.84 -4.50
C MET A 174 -20.56 -3.52 -3.32
N THR A 175 -20.30 -2.99 -2.13
CA THR A 175 -20.85 -3.47 -0.86
C THR A 175 -22.25 -2.95 -0.67
N LYS A 176 -22.49 -1.67 -1.01
CA LYS A 176 -23.80 -1.04 -0.82
C LYS A 176 -23.97 0.23 -1.63
N GLU A 177 -25.19 0.44 -2.09
CA GLU A 177 -25.65 1.71 -2.64
C GLU A 177 -26.67 2.35 -1.70
N PHE A 178 -26.48 3.63 -1.40
CA PHE A 178 -27.33 4.45 -0.56
C PHE A 178 -28.12 5.44 -1.42
N THR A 179 -29.40 5.58 -1.11
CA THR A 179 -30.30 6.52 -1.81
C THR A 179 -30.41 7.87 -1.12
N ARG A 180 -29.86 7.99 0.09
CA ARG A 180 -29.95 9.20 0.92
C ARG A 180 -28.65 9.49 1.65
N TRP A 181 -28.43 10.77 1.87
CA TRP A 181 -27.29 11.28 2.61
C TRP A 181 -27.41 10.96 4.11
N ARG A 182 -28.59 11.22 4.72
CA ARG A 182 -28.90 11.02 6.13
C ARG A 182 -30.19 10.22 6.36
#